data_AF-A0A7C8JUZ8-F1
#
_entry.id   AF-A0A7C8JUZ8-F1
#
_cell.length_a   1.000
_cell.length_b   1.000
_cell.length_c   1.000
_cell.angle_alpha   90.00
_cell.angle_beta   90.00
_cell.angle_gamma   90.00
#
_symmetry.space_group_name_H-M   'P 1'
#
loop_
_entity.id
_entity.type
_entity.pdbx_description
1 polymer ?
#
loop_
_entity_poly.entity_id
_entity_poly.type
_entity_poly.pdbx_seq_one_letter_code
_entity_poly.pdbx_strand_id
1 'polypeptide(L)'
;MLQGIAGIIAGLASIAGPIIQGAFIKHNVGGANEGWRAGFYMSAGFFAMTLVLLVLFYHPATRPSAEGGMSISRRILEIDWLGVFLVASGLVLFLVGLQYGGNPYPWTSARVLCTLIIGAVLLISFGFYNGFIRKDGILHHALFEHRNFAICQVLSFVGGFVLFGGQAYLPQEITNLFTRDAVLTGVYNLPFNFLSIVGSFGAGAIMGKTKEAKTLVVVSFVLFLVGSGLMAVMQPHINFAAWFFPTAIFGIAVGASTLVLAVVVSLCTPNEYIAHAMSLLASSRAFGGSIGITIFEQIFSSKEKDILPGKISTAVLDAGLPSSSLEEFLIGSEHGITSALLNIPGVSQAVLEAGSSAMVQGLADSYRFIWYSLIPFAFVTLVLAFFLMSTKAQMTRQVAAGIRH
;
A
#
# COMPACT_ATOMS: atom_id res chain seq x y z
N MET A 1 -1.70 -4.47 -25.16
CA MET A 1 -0.25 -4.40 -25.43
C MET A 1 0.40 -3.18 -24.77
N LEU A 2 -0.07 -1.95 -25.03
CA LEU A 2 0.46 -0.71 -24.39
C LEU A 2 0.47 -0.75 -22.86
N GLN A 3 -0.64 -1.14 -22.21
CA GLN A 3 -0.68 -1.30 -20.75
C GLN A 3 0.31 -2.35 -20.23
N GLY A 4 0.61 -3.38 -21.04
CA GLY A 4 1.63 -4.38 -20.71
C GLY A 4 3.03 -3.76 -20.73
N ILE A 5 3.40 -3.03 -21.79
CA ILE A 5 4.72 -2.37 -21.87
C ILE A 5 4.91 -1.36 -20.73
N ALA A 6 3.89 -0.53 -20.45
CA ALA A 6 3.92 0.39 -19.31
C ALA A 6 4.11 -0.36 -17.97
N GLY A 7 3.47 -1.52 -17.82
CA GLY A 7 3.64 -2.40 -16.66
C GLY A 7 5.05 -2.99 -16.51
N ILE A 8 5.74 -3.32 -17.62
CA ILE A 8 7.15 -3.78 -17.57
C ILE A 8 8.03 -2.68 -17.01
N ILE A 9 7.89 -1.47 -17.55
CA ILE A 9 8.72 -0.32 -17.16
C ILE A 9 8.48 0.03 -15.68
N ALA A 10 7.21 0.09 -15.27
CA ALA A 10 6.84 0.35 -13.88
C ALA A 10 7.38 -0.74 -12.93
N GLY A 11 7.32 -2.00 -13.34
CA GLY A 11 7.86 -3.13 -12.58
C GLY A 11 9.38 -3.12 -12.44
N LEU A 12 10.10 -2.84 -13.53
CA LEU A 12 11.56 -2.70 -13.48
C LEU A 12 11.97 -1.54 -12.56
N ALA A 13 11.24 -0.42 -12.62
CA ALA A 13 11.45 0.71 -11.73
C ALA A 13 11.18 0.36 -10.25
N SER A 14 10.14 -0.44 -9.96
CA SER A 14 9.80 -0.84 -8.58
C SER A 14 10.83 -1.80 -7.97
N ILE A 15 11.54 -2.56 -8.80
CA ILE A 15 12.68 -3.40 -8.36
C ILE A 15 13.95 -2.58 -8.18
N ALA A 16 14.31 -1.77 -9.19
CA ALA A 16 15.56 -1.02 -9.18
C ALA A 16 15.58 0.08 -8.11
N GLY A 17 14.43 0.74 -7.87
CA GLY A 17 14.31 1.86 -6.94
C GLY A 17 14.83 1.55 -5.53
N PRO A 18 14.27 0.56 -4.81
CA PRO A 18 14.70 0.21 -3.46
C PRO A 18 16.17 -0.21 -3.37
N ILE A 19 16.71 -0.89 -4.38
CA ILE A 19 18.10 -1.34 -4.40
C ILE A 19 19.05 -0.14 -4.56
N ILE A 20 18.75 0.75 -5.51
CA ILE A 20 19.53 1.99 -5.72
C ILE A 20 19.47 2.85 -4.46
N GLN A 21 18.29 2.98 -3.86
CA GLN A 21 18.11 3.71 -2.60
C GLN A 21 18.92 3.10 -1.45
N GLY A 22 18.86 1.77 -1.30
CA GLY A 22 19.64 1.05 -0.30
C GLY A 22 21.16 1.23 -0.51
N ALA A 23 21.62 1.25 -1.76
CA ALA A 23 23.02 1.53 -2.08
C ALA A 23 23.43 2.97 -1.74
N PHE A 24 22.59 3.96 -2.02
CA PHE A 24 22.86 5.35 -1.64
C PHE A 24 22.96 5.55 -0.13
N ILE A 25 22.06 4.89 0.63
CA ILE A 25 22.11 4.88 2.10
C ILE A 25 23.40 4.20 2.58
N LYS A 26 23.72 3.01 2.07
CA LYS A 26 24.91 2.25 2.48
C LYS A 26 26.22 2.98 2.20
N HIS A 27 26.31 3.69 1.08
CA HIS A 27 27.52 4.41 0.67
C HIS A 27 27.54 5.87 1.11
N ASN A 28 26.55 6.34 1.89
CA ASN A 28 26.46 7.74 2.34
C ASN A 28 26.62 8.76 1.19
N VAL A 29 25.97 8.48 0.07
CA VAL A 29 26.08 9.33 -1.14
C VAL A 29 25.50 10.71 -0.84
N GLY A 30 26.33 11.75 -0.90
CA GLY A 30 25.94 13.13 -0.53
C GLY A 30 26.48 13.60 0.82
N GLY A 31 27.13 12.73 1.61
CA GLY A 31 27.71 13.07 2.92
C GLY A 31 27.23 12.16 4.05
N ALA A 32 27.83 12.29 5.23
CA ALA A 32 27.43 11.53 6.42
C ALA A 32 25.94 11.82 6.74
N ASN A 33 25.10 10.78 6.72
CA ASN A 33 23.64 10.84 6.90
C ASN A 33 22.82 11.47 5.74
N GLU A 34 23.41 11.73 4.56
CA GLU A 34 22.69 12.30 3.40
C GLU A 34 22.27 11.27 2.34
N GLY A 35 22.70 10.00 2.47
CA GLY A 35 22.47 8.95 1.47
C GLY A 35 21.00 8.75 1.07
N TRP A 36 20.05 9.01 1.97
CA TRP A 36 18.63 8.88 1.67
C TRP A 36 18.09 10.02 0.77
N ARG A 37 18.70 11.21 0.82
CA ARG A 37 18.29 12.39 0.03
C ARG A 37 18.62 12.23 -1.44
N ALA A 38 19.75 11.58 -1.75
CA ALA A 38 20.19 11.28 -3.11
C ALA A 38 19.10 10.56 -3.93
N GLY A 39 18.34 9.68 -3.28
CA GLY A 39 17.14 9.06 -3.86
C GLY A 39 16.10 10.04 -4.36
N PHE A 40 15.71 10.98 -3.49
CA PHE A 40 14.72 11.99 -3.80
C PHE A 40 15.19 12.92 -4.93
N TYR A 41 16.47 13.29 -4.95
CA TYR A 41 17.05 14.08 -6.04
C TYR A 41 17.03 13.31 -7.37
N MET A 42 17.34 12.02 -7.35
CA MET A 42 17.25 11.16 -8.53
C MET A 42 15.80 11.05 -9.05
N SER A 43 14.82 10.85 -8.16
CA SER A 43 13.40 10.85 -8.53
C SER A 43 12.97 12.19 -9.13
N ALA A 44 13.38 13.31 -8.52
CA ALA A 44 13.11 14.65 -9.04
C ALA A 44 13.72 14.85 -10.45
N GLY A 45 14.94 14.34 -10.67
CA GLY A 45 15.58 14.35 -11.99
C GLY A 45 14.78 13.58 -13.05
N PHE A 46 14.28 12.38 -12.71
CA PHE A 46 13.43 11.61 -13.64
C PHE A 46 12.10 12.33 -13.95
N PHE A 47 11.46 12.97 -12.96
CA PHE A 47 10.26 13.77 -13.20
C PHE A 47 10.54 14.99 -14.08
N ALA A 48 11.64 15.71 -13.84
CA ALA A 48 12.06 16.83 -14.68
C ALA A 48 12.35 16.40 -16.11
N MET A 49 13.06 15.28 -16.29
CA MET A 49 13.30 14.68 -17.61
C MET A 49 11.99 14.29 -18.30
N THR A 50 11.05 13.69 -17.57
CA THR A 50 9.73 13.34 -18.11
C THR A 50 8.97 14.58 -18.58
N LEU A 51 9.01 15.67 -17.81
CA LEU A 51 8.41 16.95 -18.20
C LEU A 51 9.02 17.50 -19.49
N VAL A 52 10.36 17.50 -19.59
CA VAL A 52 11.06 17.96 -20.80
C VAL A 52 10.68 17.11 -22.02
N LEU A 53 10.65 15.78 -21.88
CA LEU A 53 10.26 14.89 -22.97
C LEU A 53 8.80 15.09 -23.41
N LEU A 54 7.89 15.34 -22.46
CA LEU A 54 6.50 15.65 -22.78
C LEU A 54 6.39 16.98 -23.53
N VAL A 55 7.08 18.03 -23.07
CA VAL A 55 7.06 19.35 -23.73
C VAL A 55 7.64 19.29 -25.15
N LEU A 56 8.70 18.49 -25.37
CA LEU A 56 9.37 18.42 -26.67
C LEU A 56 8.71 17.45 -27.67
N PHE A 57 8.14 16.35 -27.20
CA PHE A 57 7.70 15.25 -28.09
C PHE A 57 6.21 14.95 -28.03
N TYR A 58 5.47 15.38 -27.01
CA TYR A 58 4.06 15.06 -26.87
C TYR A 58 3.17 16.19 -27.41
N HIS A 59 2.81 16.08 -28.70
CA HIS A 59 1.89 16.98 -29.38
C HIS A 59 0.58 16.26 -29.71
N PRO A 60 -0.35 16.10 -28.74
CA PRO A 60 -1.62 15.42 -29.00
C PRO A 60 -2.46 16.25 -29.97
N ALA A 61 -3.10 15.58 -30.94
CA ALA A 61 -4.12 16.21 -31.77
C ALA A 61 -5.23 16.77 -30.87
N THR A 62 -5.69 17.98 -31.16
CA THR A 62 -6.86 18.57 -30.52
C THR A 62 -8.03 17.59 -30.63
N ARG A 63 -8.39 16.96 -29.51
CA ARG A 63 -9.60 16.15 -29.44
C ARG A 63 -10.78 17.08 -29.71
N PRO A 64 -11.80 16.65 -30.48
CA PRO A 64 -13.08 17.33 -30.51
C PRO A 64 -13.76 17.09 -29.16
N SER A 65 -13.27 17.74 -28.10
CA SER A 65 -14.06 17.89 -26.89
C SER A 65 -15.23 18.79 -27.26
N ALA A 66 -16.42 18.48 -26.77
CA ALA A 66 -17.58 19.38 -26.78
C ALA A 66 -17.27 20.79 -26.19
N GLU A 67 -16.09 20.95 -25.59
CA GLU A 67 -15.58 22.11 -24.88
C GLU A 67 -14.46 22.89 -25.61
N GLY A 68 -14.26 22.65 -26.91
CA GLY A 68 -13.16 23.24 -27.70
C GLY A 68 -13.07 24.77 -27.71
N GLY A 69 -14.07 25.48 -27.15
CA GLY A 69 -14.09 26.94 -26.97
C GLY A 69 -14.20 27.44 -25.53
N MET A 70 -14.13 26.57 -24.51
CA MET A 70 -14.28 27.02 -23.12
C MET A 70 -12.98 27.63 -22.58
N SER A 71 -13.09 28.86 -22.05
CA SER A 71 -12.00 29.52 -21.31
C SER A 71 -11.56 28.64 -20.13
N ILE A 72 -10.26 28.62 -19.84
CA ILE A 72 -9.66 27.88 -18.71
C ILE A 72 -10.39 28.22 -17.40
N SER A 73 -10.81 29.47 -17.22
CA SER A 73 -11.59 29.93 -16.07
C SER A 73 -12.92 29.18 -15.89
N ARG A 74 -13.63 28.88 -16.99
CA ARG A 74 -14.91 28.19 -16.96
C ARG A 74 -14.75 26.71 -16.61
N ARG A 75 -13.70 26.07 -17.15
CA ARG A 75 -13.33 24.70 -16.80
C ARG A 75 -12.98 24.53 -15.32
N ILE A 76 -12.28 25.52 -14.74
CA ILE A 76 -11.95 25.53 -13.31
C ILE A 76 -13.24 25.64 -12.48
N LEU A 77 -14.22 26.45 -12.90
CA LEU A 77 -15.48 26.61 -12.19
C LEU A 77 -16.39 25.38 -12.25
N GLU A 78 -16.25 24.54 -13.28
CA GLU A 78 -17.02 23.29 -13.42
C GLU A 78 -16.51 22.18 -12.48
N ILE A 79 -15.28 22.28 -11.98
CA ILE A 79 -14.73 21.31 -11.02
C ILE A 79 -15.60 21.26 -9.76
N ASP A 80 -15.78 20.05 -9.24
CA ASP A 80 -16.49 19.80 -7.99
C ASP A 80 -15.67 20.17 -6.75
N TRP A 81 -15.43 21.46 -6.54
CA TRP A 81 -14.66 21.99 -5.41
C TRP A 81 -15.24 21.59 -4.05
N LEU A 82 -16.58 21.52 -3.93
CA LEU A 82 -17.23 21.10 -2.71
C LEU A 82 -17.01 19.61 -2.46
N GLY A 83 -17.19 18.75 -3.47
CA GLY A 83 -16.87 17.33 -3.39
C GLY A 83 -15.40 17.08 -3.04
N VAL A 84 -14.48 17.80 -3.68
CA VAL A 84 -13.04 17.73 -3.40
C VAL A 84 -12.74 18.16 -1.96
N PHE A 85 -13.34 19.25 -1.49
CA PHE A 85 -13.15 19.72 -0.12
C PHE A 85 -13.65 18.68 0.89
N LEU A 86 -14.87 18.15 0.72
CA LEU A 86 -15.47 17.18 1.63
C LEU A 86 -14.64 15.89 1.70
N VAL A 87 -14.20 15.35 0.57
CA VAL A 87 -13.40 14.11 0.56
C VAL A 87 -11.99 14.35 1.10
N ALA A 88 -11.33 15.43 0.71
CA ALA A 88 -9.95 15.71 1.14
C ALA A 88 -9.88 16.03 2.64
N SER A 89 -10.71 16.96 3.12
CA SER A 89 -10.75 17.31 4.54
C SER A 89 -11.27 16.16 5.39
N GLY A 90 -12.28 15.43 4.92
CA GLY A 90 -12.82 14.24 5.60
C GLY A 90 -11.76 13.15 5.78
N LEU A 91 -11.04 12.80 4.70
CA LEU A 91 -9.96 11.80 4.75
C LEU A 91 -8.81 12.24 5.66
N VAL A 92 -8.33 13.48 5.53
CA VAL A 92 -7.22 13.98 6.35
C VAL A 92 -7.58 13.94 7.83
N LEU A 93 -8.74 14.45 8.22
CA LEU A 93 -9.17 14.44 9.62
C LEU A 93 -9.38 13.02 10.15
N PHE A 94 -9.97 12.15 9.33
CA PHE A 94 -10.18 10.75 9.71
C PHE A 94 -8.85 10.01 9.93
N LEU A 95 -7.89 10.16 9.02
CA LEU A 95 -6.56 9.53 9.11
C LEU A 95 -5.74 10.08 10.28
N VAL A 96 -5.74 11.40 10.49
CA VAL A 96 -5.05 12.03 11.64
C VAL A 96 -5.63 11.53 12.96
N GLY A 97 -6.96 11.44 13.06
CA GLY A 97 -7.61 10.88 14.25
C GLY A 97 -7.20 9.44 14.51
N LEU A 98 -7.11 8.63 13.46
CA LEU A 98 -6.72 7.23 13.56
C LEU A 98 -5.24 7.07 13.97
N GLN A 99 -4.36 7.93 13.44
CA GLN A 99 -2.93 7.91 13.76
C GLN A 99 -2.63 8.43 15.17
N TYR A 100 -3.41 9.38 15.69
CA TYR A 100 -3.21 9.94 17.04
C TYR A 100 -3.82 9.10 18.16
N GLY A 101 -4.74 8.21 17.84
CA GLY A 101 -5.37 7.32 18.82
C GLY A 101 -4.35 6.38 19.43
N GLY A 102 -4.27 6.28 20.75
CA GLY A 102 -3.34 5.38 21.46
C GLY A 102 -1.86 5.79 21.42
N ASN A 103 -1.46 6.71 20.53
CA ASN A 103 -0.13 7.31 20.51
C ASN A 103 -0.13 8.60 19.66
N PRO A 104 0.16 9.81 20.19
CA PRO A 104 0.54 10.13 21.56
C PRO A 104 -0.66 10.37 22.49
N TYR A 105 -1.89 10.41 21.98
CA TYR A 105 -3.08 10.74 22.77
C TYR A 105 -3.94 9.50 23.07
N PRO A 106 -4.57 9.40 24.25
CA PRO A 106 -5.54 8.34 24.51
C PRO A 106 -6.69 8.39 23.50
N TRP A 107 -7.26 7.22 23.16
CA TRP A 107 -8.42 7.12 22.28
C TRP A 107 -9.64 7.94 22.74
N THR A 108 -9.77 8.15 24.05
CA THR A 108 -10.83 8.95 24.67
C THR A 108 -10.57 10.45 24.63
N SER A 109 -9.40 10.88 24.17
CA SER A 109 -9.04 12.30 24.07
C SER A 109 -9.97 13.02 23.11
N ALA A 110 -10.45 14.20 23.50
CA ALA A 110 -11.28 15.05 22.65
C ALA A 110 -10.63 15.32 21.29
N ARG A 111 -9.30 15.46 21.24
CA ARG A 111 -8.57 15.67 19.98
C ARG A 111 -8.79 14.52 18.98
N VAL A 112 -8.64 13.28 19.45
CA VAL A 112 -8.80 12.06 18.63
C VAL A 112 -10.25 11.90 18.18
N LEU A 113 -11.19 12.00 19.13
CA LEU A 113 -12.62 11.83 18.86
C LEU A 113 -13.16 12.91 17.92
N CYS A 114 -12.79 14.18 18.11
CA CYS A 114 -13.22 15.27 17.23
C CYS A 114 -12.74 15.04 15.80
N THR A 115 -11.46 14.74 15.58
CA THR A 115 -10.92 14.50 14.23
C THR A 115 -11.57 13.29 13.56
N LEU A 116 -11.81 12.21 14.31
CA LEU A 116 -12.40 10.98 13.77
C LEU A 116 -13.88 11.18 13.42
N ILE A 117 -14.67 11.78 14.32
CA ILE A 117 -16.10 12.02 14.11
C ILE A 117 -16.31 13.05 13.00
N ILE A 118 -15.60 14.18 13.02
CA ILE A 118 -15.74 15.20 11.97
C ILE A 118 -15.30 14.63 10.62
N GLY A 119 -14.18 13.90 10.57
CA GLY A 119 -13.74 13.22 9.36
C GLY A 119 -14.79 12.26 8.82
N ALA A 120 -15.35 11.39 9.66
CA ALA A 120 -16.40 10.46 9.28
C ALA A 120 -17.67 11.18 8.79
N VAL A 121 -18.11 12.23 9.47
CA VAL A 121 -19.28 13.04 9.07
C VAL A 121 -19.06 13.70 7.71
N LEU A 122 -17.86 14.23 7.44
CA LEU A 122 -17.53 14.83 6.14
C LEU A 122 -17.51 13.79 5.01
N LEU A 123 -16.98 12.59 5.26
CA LEU A 123 -17.01 11.49 4.29
C LEU A 123 -18.43 10.98 4.01
N ILE A 124 -19.26 10.86 5.05
CA ILE A 124 -20.68 10.53 4.91
C ILE A 124 -21.40 11.64 4.13
N SER A 125 -21.12 12.90 4.45
CA SER A 125 -21.67 14.07 3.73
C SER A 125 -21.25 14.09 2.26
N PHE A 126 -20.01 13.70 1.94
CA PHE A 126 -19.54 13.51 0.56
C PHE A 126 -20.34 12.45 -0.18
N GLY A 127 -20.61 11.31 0.48
CA GLY A 127 -21.45 10.24 -0.06
C GLY A 127 -22.89 10.71 -0.32
N PHE A 128 -23.51 11.44 0.62
CA PHE A 128 -24.84 12.02 0.41
C PHE A 128 -24.85 13.08 -0.70
N TYR A 129 -23.86 13.96 -0.73
CA TYR A 129 -23.73 15.02 -1.73
C TYR A 129 -23.62 14.45 -3.16
N ASN A 130 -22.75 13.47 -3.37
CA ASN A 130 -22.60 12.81 -4.67
C ASN A 130 -23.75 11.85 -4.99
N GLY A 131 -24.38 11.25 -3.98
CA GLY A 131 -25.49 10.31 -4.18
C GLY A 131 -26.79 11.01 -4.60
N PHE A 132 -27.11 12.15 -3.99
CA PHE A 132 -28.43 12.77 -4.12
C PHE A 132 -28.44 14.16 -4.77
N ILE A 133 -27.36 14.94 -4.62
CA ILE A 133 -27.36 16.35 -5.02
C ILE A 133 -26.68 16.53 -6.38
N ARG A 134 -25.47 16.00 -6.55
CA ARG A 134 -24.67 16.21 -7.76
C ARG A 134 -24.57 14.93 -8.60
N LYS A 135 -25.02 14.98 -9.85
CA LYS A 135 -25.05 13.82 -10.77
C LYS A 135 -23.85 13.76 -11.72
N ASP A 136 -23.21 14.91 -11.93
CA ASP A 136 -22.08 15.20 -12.82
C ASP A 136 -20.78 15.49 -12.03
N GLY A 137 -20.71 15.09 -10.76
CA GLY A 137 -19.58 15.32 -9.86
C GLY A 137 -18.48 14.27 -9.97
N ILE A 138 -17.68 14.15 -8.91
CA ILE A 138 -16.58 13.17 -8.82
C ILE A 138 -17.09 11.74 -9.06
N LEU A 139 -18.27 11.40 -8.52
CA LEU A 139 -18.92 10.11 -8.73
C LEU A 139 -20.02 10.22 -9.79
N HIS A 140 -19.64 10.36 -11.06
CA HIS A 140 -20.61 10.46 -12.15
C HIS A 140 -21.54 9.24 -12.21
N HIS A 141 -22.86 9.45 -12.13
CA HIS A 141 -23.85 8.36 -11.96
C HIS A 141 -23.84 7.34 -13.10
N ALA A 142 -23.56 7.78 -14.33
CA ALA A 142 -23.40 6.90 -15.51
C ALA A 142 -22.36 5.78 -15.32
N LEU A 143 -21.37 5.97 -14.44
CA LEU A 143 -20.39 4.93 -14.14
C LEU A 143 -20.97 3.79 -13.28
N PHE A 144 -21.96 4.10 -12.45
CA PHE A 144 -22.56 3.16 -11.50
C PHE A 144 -23.72 2.35 -12.11
N GLU A 145 -24.14 2.64 -13.34
CA GLU A 145 -25.13 1.84 -14.07
C GLU A 145 -24.67 0.39 -14.25
N HIS A 146 -23.36 0.19 -14.47
CA HIS A 146 -22.79 -1.15 -14.57
C HIS A 146 -22.26 -1.64 -13.22
N ARG A 147 -22.92 -2.65 -12.63
CA ARG A 147 -22.59 -3.15 -11.27
C ARG A 147 -21.11 -3.50 -11.04
N ASN A 148 -20.41 -3.97 -12.09
CA ASN A 148 -18.97 -4.27 -11.98
C ASN A 148 -18.14 -3.04 -11.61
N PHE A 149 -18.54 -1.83 -12.00
CA PHE A 149 -17.82 -0.62 -11.64
C PHE A 149 -17.80 -0.43 -10.12
N ALA A 150 -18.96 -0.45 -9.47
CA ALA A 150 -19.08 -0.33 -8.01
C ALA A 150 -18.28 -1.42 -7.28
N ILE A 151 -18.40 -2.67 -7.73
CA ILE A 151 -17.65 -3.80 -7.14
C ILE A 151 -16.14 -3.58 -7.32
N CYS A 152 -15.68 -3.19 -8.51
CA CYS A 152 -14.27 -2.91 -8.77
C CYS A 152 -13.73 -1.75 -7.92
N GLN A 153 -14.54 -0.73 -7.62
CA GLN A 153 -14.12 0.34 -6.71
C GLN A 153 -13.85 -0.20 -5.30
N VAL A 154 -14.73 -1.05 -4.75
CA VAL A 154 -14.54 -1.67 -3.43
C VAL A 154 -13.36 -2.64 -3.43
N LEU A 155 -13.24 -3.48 -4.47
CA LEU A 155 -12.10 -4.39 -4.63
C LEU A 155 -10.78 -3.64 -4.76
N SER A 156 -10.77 -2.49 -5.43
CA SER A 156 -9.58 -1.64 -5.57
C SER A 156 -9.24 -0.93 -4.27
N PHE A 157 -10.24 -0.49 -3.50
CA PHE A 157 -10.05 0.07 -2.17
C PHE A 157 -9.32 -0.93 -1.27
N VAL A 158 -9.87 -2.14 -1.12
CA VAL A 158 -9.22 -3.16 -0.28
C VAL A 158 -7.91 -3.64 -0.91
N GLY A 159 -7.83 -3.79 -2.22
CA GLY A 159 -6.57 -4.10 -2.90
C GLY A 159 -5.48 -3.05 -2.61
N GLY A 160 -5.86 -1.77 -2.51
CA GLY A 160 -5.00 -0.68 -2.08
C GLY A 160 -4.62 -0.75 -0.61
N PHE A 161 -5.59 -1.00 0.27
CA PHE A 161 -5.38 -1.22 1.70
C PHE A 161 -4.24 -2.20 1.94
N VAL A 162 -4.27 -3.33 1.22
CA VAL A 162 -3.26 -4.34 1.42
C VAL A 162 -1.98 -4.09 0.62
N LEU A 163 -2.07 -3.57 -0.62
CA LEU A 163 -0.88 -3.24 -1.41
C LEU A 163 0.00 -2.25 -0.65
N PHE A 164 -0.57 -1.12 -0.22
CA PHE A 164 0.18 -0.06 0.44
C PHE A 164 0.50 -0.40 1.89
N GLY A 165 -0.44 -1.00 2.63
CA GLY A 165 -0.18 -1.47 3.99
C GLY A 165 0.93 -2.54 4.03
N GLY A 166 0.84 -3.55 3.15
CA GLY A 166 1.85 -4.60 3.03
C GLY A 166 3.19 -4.05 2.57
N GLN A 167 3.23 -3.17 1.56
CA GLN A 167 4.49 -2.56 1.09
C GLN A 167 5.14 -1.63 2.11
N ALA A 168 4.38 -1.00 3.00
CA ALA A 168 4.94 -0.17 4.06
C ALA A 168 5.64 -1.02 5.14
N TYR A 169 5.06 -2.18 5.48
CA TYR A 169 5.51 -3.02 6.59
C TYR A 169 6.44 -4.15 6.19
N LEU A 170 6.36 -4.67 4.96
CA LEU A 170 7.26 -5.73 4.47
C LEU A 170 8.76 -5.36 4.57
N PRO A 171 9.22 -4.18 4.11
CA PRO A 171 10.62 -3.79 4.26
C PRO A 171 11.02 -3.64 5.73
N GLN A 172 10.13 -3.12 6.58
CA GLN A 172 10.40 -2.95 8.02
C GLN A 172 10.54 -4.31 8.70
N GLU A 173 9.65 -5.26 8.39
CA GLU A 173 9.72 -6.63 8.86
C GLU A 173 11.02 -7.29 8.41
N ILE A 174 11.44 -7.09 7.15
CA ILE A 174 12.73 -7.57 6.65
C ILE A 174 13.90 -7.00 7.46
N THR A 175 13.91 -5.68 7.65
CA THR A 175 15.00 -4.99 8.33
C THR A 175 15.11 -5.38 9.80
N ASN A 176 13.97 -5.55 10.47
CA ASN A 176 13.91 -5.85 11.89
C ASN A 176 14.14 -7.34 12.20
N LEU A 177 13.74 -8.26 11.31
CA LEU A 177 13.83 -9.70 11.55
C LEU A 177 15.03 -10.40 10.92
N PHE A 178 15.52 -9.92 9.76
CA PHE A 178 16.52 -10.65 8.98
C PHE A 178 17.85 -9.92 8.81
N THR A 179 17.83 -8.62 8.51
CA THR A 179 19.07 -7.91 8.19
C THR A 179 19.00 -6.41 8.39
N ARG A 180 20.05 -5.82 8.96
CA ARG A 180 20.19 -4.36 9.06
C ARG A 180 20.85 -3.74 7.82
N ASP A 181 21.29 -4.54 6.85
CA ASP A 181 21.85 -4.03 5.59
C ASP A 181 20.71 -3.58 4.66
N ALA A 182 20.71 -2.30 4.29
CA ALA A 182 19.70 -1.70 3.42
C ALA A 182 19.67 -2.34 2.02
N VAL A 183 20.82 -2.75 1.48
CA VAL A 183 20.88 -3.42 0.17
C VAL A 183 20.27 -4.81 0.26
N LEU A 184 20.61 -5.55 1.32
CA LEU A 184 20.08 -6.89 1.53
C LEU A 184 18.56 -6.84 1.80
N THR A 185 18.06 -5.83 2.49
CA THR A 185 16.62 -5.60 2.65
C THR A 185 15.91 -5.48 1.29
N GLY A 186 16.50 -4.74 0.35
CA GLY A 186 16.00 -4.64 -1.02
C GLY A 186 15.99 -6.00 -1.74
N VAL A 187 17.03 -6.82 -1.54
CA VAL A 187 17.11 -8.19 -2.11
C VAL A 187 16.01 -9.09 -1.55
N TYR A 188 15.74 -9.04 -0.25
CA TYR A 188 14.65 -9.81 0.38
C TYR A 188 13.25 -9.35 -0.06
N ASN A 189 13.12 -8.12 -0.59
CA ASN A 189 11.88 -7.59 -1.15
C ASN A 189 11.69 -7.96 -2.64
N LEU A 190 12.74 -8.44 -3.32
CA LEU A 190 12.67 -8.86 -4.73
C LEU A 190 11.57 -9.89 -5.03
N PRO A 191 11.32 -10.94 -4.21
CA PRO A 191 10.29 -11.92 -4.51
C PRO A 191 8.92 -11.26 -4.66
N PHE A 192 8.57 -10.34 -3.77
CA PHE A 192 7.31 -9.60 -3.86
C PHE A 192 7.24 -8.77 -5.16
N ASN A 193 8.23 -7.90 -5.41
CA ASN A 193 8.21 -7.01 -6.57
C ASN A 193 8.26 -7.79 -7.89
N PHE A 194 9.19 -8.73 -8.03
CA PHE A 194 9.35 -9.51 -9.26
C PHE A 194 8.11 -10.35 -9.56
N LEU A 195 7.55 -11.03 -8.56
CA LEU A 195 6.38 -11.85 -8.79
C LEU A 195 5.10 -11.04 -8.98
N SER A 196 5.04 -9.79 -8.51
CA SER A 196 3.94 -8.88 -8.88
C SER A 196 3.94 -8.53 -10.36
N ILE A 197 5.12 -8.40 -10.97
CA ILE A 197 5.27 -8.20 -12.41
C ILE A 197 4.78 -9.46 -13.14
N VAL A 198 5.30 -10.62 -12.75
CA VAL A 198 4.90 -11.91 -13.31
C VAL A 198 3.40 -12.14 -13.18
N GLY A 199 2.80 -11.82 -12.03
CA GLY A 199 1.36 -11.91 -11.80
C GLY A 199 0.55 -10.98 -12.71
N SER A 200 1.01 -9.74 -12.90
CA SER A 200 0.37 -8.79 -13.82
C SER A 200 0.42 -9.30 -15.27
N PHE A 201 1.58 -9.74 -15.76
CA PHE A 201 1.71 -10.29 -17.11
C PHE A 201 0.95 -11.58 -17.30
N GLY A 202 1.06 -12.50 -16.35
CA GLY A 202 0.36 -13.78 -16.35
C GLY A 202 -1.14 -13.57 -16.41
N ALA A 203 -1.68 -12.70 -15.55
CA ALA A 203 -3.09 -12.37 -15.57
C ALA A 203 -3.51 -11.73 -16.92
N GLY A 204 -2.72 -10.81 -17.46
CA GLY A 204 -2.99 -10.21 -18.78
C GLY A 204 -2.99 -11.22 -19.93
N ALA A 205 -2.03 -12.14 -19.95
CA ALA A 205 -1.90 -13.17 -20.96
C ALA A 205 -3.02 -14.23 -20.86
N ILE A 206 -3.33 -14.68 -19.64
CA ILE A 206 -4.44 -15.62 -19.39
C ILE A 206 -5.75 -14.97 -19.79
N MET A 207 -5.98 -13.72 -19.36
CA MET A 207 -7.19 -12.97 -19.70
C MET A 207 -7.36 -12.77 -21.20
N GLY A 208 -6.27 -12.53 -21.93
CA GLY A 208 -6.29 -12.43 -23.39
C GLY A 208 -6.73 -13.73 -24.08
N LYS A 209 -6.45 -14.89 -23.47
CA LYS A 209 -6.87 -16.22 -23.98
C LYS A 209 -8.27 -16.61 -23.53
N THR A 210 -8.57 -16.46 -22.24
CA THR A 210 -9.85 -16.89 -21.63
C THR A 210 -11.00 -15.91 -21.91
N LYS A 211 -10.68 -14.64 -22.22
CA LYS A 211 -11.63 -13.53 -22.32
C LYS A 211 -12.49 -13.34 -21.07
N GLU A 212 -12.03 -13.83 -19.92
CA GLU A 212 -12.79 -13.84 -18.68
C GLU A 212 -11.98 -13.26 -17.52
N ALA A 213 -12.41 -12.10 -17.03
CA ALA A 213 -11.76 -11.42 -15.92
C ALA A 213 -12.24 -11.93 -14.55
N LYS A 214 -13.51 -12.37 -14.43
CA LYS A 214 -14.12 -12.78 -13.15
C LYS A 214 -13.28 -13.84 -12.42
N THR A 215 -12.97 -14.93 -13.11
CA THR A 215 -12.20 -16.04 -12.52
C THR A 215 -10.82 -15.59 -12.07
N LEU A 216 -10.18 -14.70 -12.82
CA LEU A 216 -8.87 -14.14 -12.47
C LEU A 216 -8.93 -13.25 -11.24
N VAL A 217 -9.98 -12.44 -11.09
CA VAL A 217 -10.18 -11.63 -9.87
C VAL A 217 -10.33 -12.55 -8.66
N VAL A 218 -11.21 -13.56 -8.74
CA VAL A 218 -11.42 -14.52 -7.64
C VAL A 218 -10.11 -15.23 -7.28
N VAL A 219 -9.39 -15.77 -8.26
CA VAL A 219 -8.09 -16.43 -8.02
C VAL A 219 -7.09 -15.48 -7.38
N SER A 220 -7.04 -14.22 -7.83
CA SER A 220 -6.14 -13.22 -7.25
C SER A 220 -6.45 -12.99 -5.77
N PHE A 221 -7.72 -12.84 -5.39
CA PHE A 221 -8.13 -12.67 -3.99
C PHE A 221 -7.98 -13.93 -3.13
N VAL A 222 -8.06 -15.13 -3.71
CA VAL A 222 -7.71 -16.38 -3.02
C VAL A 222 -6.21 -16.41 -2.71
N LEU A 223 -5.36 -16.14 -3.71
CA LEU A 223 -3.91 -16.04 -3.50
C LEU A 223 -3.56 -14.96 -2.47
N PHE A 224 -4.35 -13.90 -2.45
CA PHE A 224 -4.25 -12.82 -1.48
C PHE A 224 -4.47 -13.29 -0.03
N LEU A 225 -5.54 -14.05 0.18
CA LEU A 225 -5.88 -14.65 1.48
C LEU A 225 -4.82 -15.67 1.92
N VAL A 226 -4.36 -16.51 1.00
CA VAL A 226 -3.31 -17.51 1.28
C VAL A 226 -1.97 -16.84 1.59
N GLY A 227 -1.57 -15.84 0.80
CA GLY A 227 -0.33 -15.09 1.00
C GLY A 227 -0.30 -14.38 2.35
N SER A 228 -1.37 -13.64 2.69
CA SER A 228 -1.48 -12.97 3.99
C SER A 228 -1.52 -13.95 5.17
N GLY A 229 -2.22 -15.09 5.02
CA GLY A 229 -2.23 -16.15 6.04
C GLY A 229 -0.86 -16.78 6.27
N LEU A 230 -0.09 -17.01 5.20
CA LEU A 230 1.28 -17.53 5.32
C LEU A 230 2.24 -16.52 5.96
N MET A 231 2.12 -15.24 5.62
CA MET A 231 2.89 -14.16 6.25
C MET A 231 2.63 -14.07 7.76
N ALA A 232 1.43 -14.39 8.22
CA ALA A 232 1.09 -14.39 9.65
C ALA A 232 1.81 -15.48 10.47
N VAL A 233 2.44 -16.48 9.84
CA VAL A 233 3.16 -17.57 10.51
C VAL A 233 4.67 -17.31 10.55
N MET A 234 5.14 -16.18 10.01
CA MET A 234 6.56 -15.86 9.96
C MET A 234 7.19 -15.83 11.36
N GLN A 235 8.45 -16.27 11.40
CA GLN A 235 9.28 -16.35 12.60
C GLN A 235 10.66 -15.74 12.31
N PRO A 236 11.35 -15.24 13.35
CA PRO A 236 12.76 -14.90 13.24
C PRO A 236 13.60 -16.11 12.81
N HIS A 237 14.70 -15.86 12.10
CA HIS A 237 15.69 -16.88 11.69
C HIS A 237 15.21 -17.97 10.71
N ILE A 238 14.05 -17.80 10.07
CA ILE A 238 13.64 -18.72 9.01
C ILE A 238 14.56 -18.64 7.80
N ASN A 239 14.66 -19.75 7.06
CA ASN A 239 15.43 -19.80 5.82
C ASN A 239 14.79 -18.88 4.76
N PHE A 240 15.60 -18.31 3.87
CA PHE A 240 15.17 -17.48 2.76
C PHE A 240 14.07 -18.14 1.92
N ALA A 241 14.11 -19.46 1.71
CA ALA A 241 13.06 -20.18 0.99
C ALA A 241 11.69 -20.07 1.67
N ALA A 242 11.64 -20.11 3.00
CA ALA A 242 10.39 -19.97 3.76
C ALA A 242 9.84 -18.54 3.70
N TRP A 243 10.69 -17.53 3.50
CA TRP A 243 10.29 -16.15 3.23
C TRP A 243 9.86 -15.93 1.77
N PHE A 244 10.54 -16.59 0.83
CA PHE A 244 10.35 -16.43 -0.61
C PHE A 244 8.95 -16.82 -1.06
N PHE A 245 8.44 -18.00 -0.66
CA PHE A 245 7.15 -18.49 -1.17
C PHE A 245 5.95 -17.65 -0.74
N PRO A 246 5.78 -17.27 0.54
CA PRO A 246 4.67 -16.41 0.99
C PRO A 246 4.69 -15.05 0.29
N THR A 247 5.86 -14.39 0.25
CA THR A 247 6.01 -13.06 -0.38
C THR A 247 5.83 -13.13 -1.90
N ALA A 248 6.26 -14.21 -2.54
CA ALA A 248 6.01 -14.47 -3.96
C ALA A 248 4.52 -14.60 -4.26
N ILE A 249 3.78 -15.46 -3.52
CA ILE A 249 2.33 -15.65 -3.70
C ILE A 249 1.59 -14.33 -3.52
N PHE A 250 1.96 -13.58 -2.48
CA PHE A 250 1.38 -12.27 -2.19
C PHE A 250 1.66 -11.26 -3.30
N GLY A 251 2.89 -11.24 -3.84
CA GLY A 251 3.26 -10.43 -5.01
C GLY A 251 2.41 -10.76 -6.24
N ILE A 252 2.27 -12.04 -6.61
CA ILE A 252 1.43 -12.48 -7.74
C ILE A 252 0.00 -11.96 -7.59
N ALA A 253 -0.58 -12.11 -6.40
CA ALA A 253 -1.96 -11.70 -6.10
C ALA A 253 -2.16 -10.19 -6.30
N VAL A 254 -1.23 -9.37 -5.79
CA VAL A 254 -1.27 -7.91 -5.92
C VAL A 254 -1.15 -7.48 -7.39
N GLY A 255 -0.21 -8.06 -8.13
CA GLY A 255 0.00 -7.74 -9.54
C GLY A 255 -1.20 -8.12 -10.41
N ALA A 256 -1.67 -9.36 -10.26
CA ALA A 256 -2.82 -9.87 -11.00
C ALA A 256 -4.08 -9.05 -10.73
N SER A 257 -4.40 -8.76 -9.46
CA SER A 257 -5.58 -7.97 -9.10
C SER A 257 -5.52 -6.53 -9.64
N THR A 258 -4.36 -5.88 -9.56
CA THR A 258 -4.17 -4.51 -10.04
C THR A 258 -4.46 -4.39 -11.54
N LEU A 259 -3.89 -5.30 -12.34
CA LEU A 259 -4.08 -5.30 -13.79
C LEU A 259 -5.51 -5.69 -14.18
N VAL A 260 -6.07 -6.74 -13.58
CA VAL A 260 -7.39 -7.24 -13.97
C VAL A 260 -8.49 -6.23 -13.62
N LEU A 261 -8.43 -5.59 -12.44
CA LEU A 261 -9.40 -4.54 -12.07
C LEU A 261 -9.35 -3.34 -13.01
N ALA A 262 -8.15 -2.91 -13.40
CA ALA A 262 -7.97 -1.84 -14.39
C ALA A 262 -8.65 -2.18 -15.73
N VAL A 263 -8.47 -3.41 -16.21
CA VAL A 263 -9.11 -3.85 -17.46
C VAL A 263 -10.63 -3.94 -17.31
N VAL A 264 -11.15 -4.52 -16.22
CA VAL A 264 -12.61 -4.62 -16.00
C VAL A 264 -13.26 -3.24 -15.98
N VAL A 265 -12.67 -2.26 -15.27
CA VAL A 265 -13.20 -0.89 -15.24
C VAL A 265 -13.19 -0.26 -16.62
N SER A 266 -12.11 -0.44 -17.40
CA SER A 266 -12.04 0.10 -18.76
C SER A 266 -13.09 -0.50 -19.70
N LEU A 267 -13.54 -1.74 -19.46
CA LEU A 267 -14.54 -2.43 -20.27
C LEU A 267 -15.98 -2.12 -19.87
N CYS A 268 -16.22 -1.83 -18.60
CA CYS A 268 -17.55 -1.54 -18.08
C CYS A 268 -17.91 -0.04 -18.16
N THR A 269 -16.98 0.81 -18.61
CA THR A 269 -17.13 2.26 -18.65
C THR A 269 -17.38 2.75 -20.09
N PRO A 270 -18.31 3.68 -20.32
CA PRO A 270 -18.47 4.33 -21.62
C PRO A 270 -17.20 5.06 -22.07
N ASN A 271 -16.89 5.07 -23.37
CA ASN A 271 -15.64 5.61 -23.92
C ASN A 271 -15.32 7.05 -23.48
N GLU A 272 -16.35 7.87 -23.29
CA GLU A 272 -16.26 9.27 -22.86
C GLU A 272 -15.72 9.41 -21.42
N TYR A 273 -15.99 8.43 -20.55
CA TYR A 273 -15.67 8.49 -19.13
C TYR A 273 -14.54 7.53 -18.70
N ILE A 274 -13.87 6.83 -19.63
CA ILE A 274 -12.80 5.86 -19.28
C ILE A 274 -11.71 6.51 -18.43
N ALA A 275 -11.27 7.72 -18.80
CA ALA A 275 -10.25 8.42 -18.02
C ALA A 275 -10.72 8.74 -16.59
N HIS A 276 -11.98 9.15 -16.43
CA HIS A 276 -12.60 9.46 -15.14
C HIS A 276 -12.81 8.20 -14.27
N ALA A 277 -13.23 7.09 -14.88
CA ALA A 277 -13.38 5.81 -14.18
C ALA A 277 -12.04 5.25 -13.71
N MET A 278 -11.00 5.37 -14.54
CA MET A 278 -9.64 4.92 -14.21
C MET A 278 -9.00 5.78 -13.11
N SER A 279 -9.22 7.10 -13.12
CA SER A 279 -8.78 7.97 -12.03
C SER A 279 -9.49 7.61 -10.74
N LEU A 280 -10.81 7.38 -10.76
CA LEU A 280 -11.54 6.95 -9.57
C LEU A 280 -11.04 5.60 -9.03
N LEU A 281 -10.75 4.64 -9.92
CA LEU A 281 -10.18 3.34 -9.52
C LEU A 281 -8.84 3.49 -8.79
N ALA A 282 -7.97 4.39 -9.29
CA ALA A 282 -6.68 4.69 -8.69
C ALA A 282 -6.84 5.46 -7.36
N SER A 283 -7.75 6.44 -7.30
CA SER A 283 -8.07 7.18 -6.08
C SER A 283 -8.63 6.27 -4.99
N SER A 284 -9.57 5.37 -5.34
CA SER A 284 -10.10 4.37 -4.41
C SER A 284 -9.00 3.50 -3.82
N ARG A 285 -8.04 3.08 -4.66
CA ARG A 285 -6.86 2.33 -4.21
C ARG A 285 -5.98 3.14 -3.26
N ALA A 286 -5.69 4.39 -3.59
CA ALA A 286 -4.90 5.27 -2.75
C ALA A 286 -5.59 5.53 -1.40
N PHE A 287 -6.91 5.71 -1.39
CA PHE A 287 -7.70 5.88 -0.17
C PHE A 287 -7.62 4.64 0.72
N GLY A 288 -7.88 3.46 0.15
CA GLY A 288 -7.73 2.22 0.89
C GLY A 288 -6.32 2.05 1.43
N GLY A 289 -5.30 2.38 0.63
CA GLY A 289 -3.90 2.32 1.03
C GLY A 289 -3.53 3.23 2.20
N SER A 290 -3.97 4.49 2.16
CA SER A 290 -3.74 5.44 3.26
C SER A 290 -4.35 4.96 4.57
N ILE A 291 -5.58 4.46 4.54
CA ILE A 291 -6.25 3.88 5.71
C ILE A 291 -5.53 2.61 6.17
N GLY A 292 -5.11 1.76 5.24
CA GLY A 292 -4.38 0.52 5.53
C GLY A 292 -3.06 0.76 6.25
N ILE A 293 -2.25 1.70 5.78
CA ILE A 293 -0.98 2.06 6.43
C ILE A 293 -1.24 2.54 7.86
N THR A 294 -2.19 3.46 8.07
CA THR A 294 -2.47 4.00 9.40
C THR A 294 -3.01 2.94 10.37
N ILE A 295 -3.87 2.03 9.91
CA ILE A 295 -4.36 0.92 10.75
C ILE A 295 -3.21 -0.01 11.11
N PHE A 296 -2.32 -0.33 10.16
CA PHE A 296 -1.19 -1.21 10.42
C PHE A 296 -0.20 -0.60 11.40
N GLU A 297 0.08 0.68 11.24
CA GLU A 297 0.88 1.46 12.19
C GLU A 297 0.29 1.41 13.59
N GLN A 298 -1.01 1.60 13.70
CA GLN A 298 -1.66 1.59 15.00
C GLN A 298 -1.70 0.20 15.65
N ILE A 299 -1.97 -0.85 14.87
CA ILE A 299 -1.93 -2.23 15.35
C ILE A 299 -0.51 -2.60 15.80
N PHE A 300 0.48 -2.28 14.98
CA PHE A 300 1.89 -2.56 15.26
C PHE A 300 2.35 -1.82 16.51
N SER A 301 2.17 -0.50 16.58
CA SER A 301 2.61 0.32 17.71
C SER A 301 1.91 -0.08 19.02
N SER A 302 0.62 -0.42 18.96
CA SER A 302 -0.10 -0.92 20.14
C SER A 302 0.44 -2.28 20.60
N LYS A 303 0.66 -3.22 19.68
CA LYS A 303 1.12 -4.57 20.04
C LYS A 303 2.58 -4.60 20.44
N GLU A 304 3.39 -3.73 19.86
CA GLU A 304 4.77 -3.54 20.25
C GLU A 304 4.87 -3.15 21.73
N LYS A 305 4.10 -2.12 22.15
CA LYS A 305 4.04 -1.66 23.54
C LYS A 305 3.49 -2.71 24.51
N ASP A 306 2.54 -3.53 24.07
CA ASP A 306 1.93 -4.57 24.91
C ASP A 306 2.88 -5.78 25.10
N ILE A 307 3.56 -6.21 24.02
CA ILE A 307 4.26 -7.52 23.97
C ILE A 307 5.76 -7.38 24.31
N LEU A 308 6.44 -6.34 23.82
CA LEU A 308 7.90 -6.25 23.95
C LEU A 308 8.38 -6.17 25.41
N PRO A 309 7.82 -5.30 26.28
CA PRO A 309 8.34 -5.14 27.64
C PRO A 309 8.33 -6.45 28.43
N GLY A 310 7.23 -7.22 28.34
CA GLY A 310 7.09 -8.49 29.05
C GLY A 310 8.00 -9.60 28.51
N LYS A 311 8.22 -9.64 27.19
CA LYS A 311 9.15 -10.62 26.60
C LYS A 311 10.60 -10.32 26.91
N ILE A 312 10.99 -9.05 26.78
CA ILE A 312 12.35 -8.61 27.11
C ILE A 312 12.60 -8.84 28.59
N SER A 313 11.67 -8.43 29.48
CA SER A 313 11.83 -8.60 30.93
C SER A 313 12.03 -10.05 31.34
N THR A 314 11.24 -10.98 30.78
CA THR A 314 11.37 -12.41 31.10
C THR A 314 12.74 -12.94 30.65
N ALA A 315 13.15 -12.64 29.41
CA ALA A 315 14.40 -13.13 28.87
C ALA A 315 15.65 -12.56 29.57
N VAL A 316 15.66 -11.29 29.94
CA VAL A 316 16.82 -10.67 30.61
C VAL A 316 16.94 -11.10 32.07
N LEU A 317 15.81 -11.31 32.77
CA LEU A 317 15.80 -11.85 34.13
C LEU A 317 16.31 -13.29 34.15
N ASP A 318 15.84 -14.13 33.21
CA ASP A 318 16.32 -15.51 33.06
C ASP A 318 17.83 -15.56 32.70
N ALA A 319 18.33 -14.55 31.99
CA ALA A 319 19.75 -14.39 31.67
C ALA A 319 20.59 -13.81 32.83
N GLY A 320 19.98 -13.51 33.98
CA GLY A 320 20.66 -13.10 35.21
C GLY A 320 20.72 -11.59 35.45
N LEU A 321 19.91 -10.78 34.77
CA LEU A 321 19.80 -9.34 35.06
C LEU A 321 19.16 -9.13 36.45
N PRO A 322 19.75 -8.30 37.34
CA PRO A 322 19.10 -7.92 38.59
C PRO A 322 17.80 -7.16 38.35
N SER A 323 16.76 -7.46 39.13
CA SER A 323 15.45 -6.77 39.01
C SER A 323 15.52 -5.26 39.19
N SER A 324 16.55 -4.76 39.90
CA SER A 324 16.80 -3.32 40.10
C SER A 324 17.22 -2.59 38.82
N SER A 325 17.84 -3.29 37.87
CA SER A 325 18.37 -2.72 36.62
C SER A 325 17.41 -2.91 35.44
N LEU A 326 16.27 -3.57 35.67
CA LEU A 326 15.31 -3.91 34.63
C LEU A 326 14.64 -2.68 34.02
N GLU A 327 14.21 -1.71 34.84
CA GLU A 327 13.55 -0.50 34.36
C GLU A 327 14.50 0.35 33.49
N GLU A 328 15.73 0.53 33.95
CA GLU A 328 16.78 1.25 33.21
C GLU A 328 17.13 0.54 31.89
N PHE A 329 17.18 -0.79 31.90
CA PHE A 329 17.38 -1.58 30.68
C PHE A 329 16.22 -1.43 29.69
N LEU A 330 14.97 -1.46 30.17
CA LEU A 330 13.79 -1.31 29.31
C LEU A 330 13.75 0.06 28.65
N ILE A 331 13.98 1.13 29.41
CA ILE A 331 14.06 2.51 28.87
C ILE A 331 15.20 2.62 27.86
N GLY A 332 16.38 2.09 28.18
CA GLY A 332 17.52 2.09 27.27
C GLY A 332 17.29 1.25 26.01
N SER A 333 16.43 0.24 26.07
CA SER A 333 16.12 -0.66 24.96
C SER A 333 15.08 -0.12 23.97
N GLU A 334 14.37 0.97 24.28
CA GLU A 334 13.35 1.56 23.40
C GLU A 334 13.90 1.95 22.02
N HIS A 335 15.16 2.37 21.96
CA HIS A 335 15.84 2.74 20.71
C HIS A 335 16.67 1.58 20.12
N GLY A 336 16.48 0.38 20.65
CA GLY A 336 17.21 -0.82 20.27
C GLY A 336 18.28 -1.22 21.29
N ILE A 337 18.50 -2.53 21.39
CA ILE A 337 19.50 -3.12 22.28
C ILE A 337 20.88 -2.96 21.64
N THR A 338 21.70 -2.08 22.21
CA THR A 338 23.05 -1.76 21.74
C THR A 338 24.08 -2.06 22.83
N SER A 339 25.37 -2.10 22.45
CA SER A 339 26.47 -2.27 23.41
C SER A 339 26.54 -1.16 24.47
N ALA A 340 25.86 -0.02 24.25
CA ALA A 340 25.74 1.04 25.25
C ALA A 340 25.02 0.58 26.53
N LEU A 341 24.16 -0.45 26.43
CA LEU A 341 23.47 -1.03 27.58
C LEU A 341 24.38 -1.86 28.49
N LEU A 342 25.61 -2.19 28.07
CA LEU A 342 26.64 -2.80 28.95
C LEU A 342 27.06 -1.87 30.10
N ASN A 343 26.82 -0.56 29.96
CA ASN A 343 27.14 0.41 31.02
C ASN A 343 26.19 0.28 32.22
N ILE A 344 25.05 -0.40 32.08
CA ILE A 344 24.09 -0.61 33.16
C ILE A 344 24.62 -1.73 34.09
N PRO A 345 24.70 -1.50 35.41
CA PRO A 345 25.17 -2.51 36.35
C PRO A 345 24.37 -3.82 36.26
N GLY A 346 25.08 -4.94 36.04
CA GLY A 346 24.47 -6.28 35.95
C GLY A 346 24.11 -6.73 34.54
N VAL A 347 24.28 -5.89 33.51
CA VAL A 347 24.10 -6.30 32.11
C VAL A 347 25.35 -7.02 31.62
N SER A 348 25.25 -8.34 31.43
CA SER A 348 26.28 -9.14 30.78
C SER A 348 26.04 -9.22 29.26
N GLN A 349 27.03 -9.70 28.51
CA GLN A 349 26.84 -9.96 27.08
C GLN A 349 25.75 -11.01 26.81
N ALA A 350 25.59 -11.99 27.70
CA ALA A 350 24.50 -12.97 27.63
C ALA A 350 23.13 -12.32 27.82
N VAL A 351 23.01 -11.32 28.70
CA VAL A 351 21.78 -10.53 28.89
C VAL A 351 21.44 -9.73 27.63
N LEU A 352 22.43 -9.13 26.97
CA LEU A 352 22.20 -8.42 25.71
C LEU A 352 21.74 -9.34 24.59
N GLU A 353 22.36 -10.52 24.46
CA GLU A 353 21.98 -11.49 23.44
C GLU A 353 20.56 -12.03 23.69
N ALA A 354 20.24 -12.36 24.95
CA ALA A 354 18.90 -12.79 25.35
C ALA A 354 17.85 -11.69 25.10
N GLY A 355 18.14 -10.44 25.48
CA GLY A 355 17.26 -9.30 25.24
C GLY A 355 17.07 -9.04 23.74
N SER A 356 18.13 -9.08 22.94
CA SER A 356 18.08 -8.87 21.48
C SER A 356 17.25 -9.95 20.80
N SER A 357 17.45 -11.23 21.16
CA SER A 357 16.66 -12.34 20.64
C SER A 357 15.17 -12.21 21.02
N ALA A 358 14.89 -11.86 22.28
CA ALA A 358 13.52 -11.63 22.76
C ALA A 358 12.86 -10.43 22.08
N MET A 359 13.61 -9.36 21.80
CA MET A 359 13.14 -8.19 21.05
C MET A 359 12.74 -8.58 19.63
N VAL A 360 13.60 -9.30 18.89
CA VAL A 360 13.31 -9.75 17.53
C VAL A 360 12.08 -10.68 17.51
N GLN A 361 11.96 -11.58 18.49
CA GLN A 361 10.79 -12.45 18.62
C GLN A 361 9.51 -11.66 18.98
N GLY A 362 9.60 -10.67 19.86
CA GLY A 362 8.48 -9.79 20.21
C GLY A 362 8.01 -8.94 19.03
N LEU A 363 8.95 -8.45 18.22
CA LEU A 363 8.65 -7.75 16.98
C LEU A 363 7.95 -8.68 15.98
N ALA A 364 8.46 -9.91 15.79
CA ALA A 364 7.81 -10.89 14.92
C ALA A 364 6.36 -11.16 15.36
N ASP A 365 6.12 -11.37 16.65
CA ASP A 365 4.76 -11.58 17.16
C ASP A 365 3.86 -10.35 17.01
N SER A 366 4.42 -9.14 17.08
CA SER A 366 3.69 -7.90 16.80
C SER A 366 3.30 -7.77 15.32
N TYR A 367 4.20 -8.13 14.40
CA TYR A 367 3.92 -8.15 12.95
C TYR A 367 2.80 -9.14 12.58
N ARG A 368 2.66 -10.27 13.29
CA ARG A 368 1.58 -11.25 13.03
C ARG A 368 0.18 -10.64 13.10
N PHE A 369 -0.04 -9.69 14.01
CA PHE A 369 -1.33 -9.02 14.14
C PHE A 369 -1.68 -8.15 12.93
N ILE A 370 -0.67 -7.59 12.25
CA ILE A 370 -0.87 -6.87 10.99
C ILE A 370 -1.44 -7.83 9.95
N TRP A 371 -0.82 -9.00 9.79
CA TRP A 371 -1.25 -10.00 8.82
C TRP A 371 -2.60 -10.63 9.18
N TYR A 372 -2.92 -10.82 10.46
CA TYR A 372 -4.25 -11.26 10.88
C TYR A 372 -5.34 -10.23 10.57
N SER A 373 -5.03 -8.93 10.69
CA SER A 373 -6.00 -7.89 10.37
C SER A 373 -6.41 -7.91 8.90
N LEU A 374 -5.56 -8.43 8.01
CA LEU A 374 -5.82 -8.54 6.57
C LEU A 374 -6.78 -9.65 6.17
N ILE A 375 -6.81 -10.75 6.94
CA ILE A 375 -7.59 -11.95 6.59
C ILE A 375 -9.09 -11.63 6.44
N PRO A 376 -9.75 -10.89 7.36
CA PRO A 376 -11.15 -10.50 7.20
C PRO A 376 -11.39 -9.65 5.96
N PHE A 377 -10.53 -8.66 5.67
CA PHE A 377 -10.68 -7.80 4.49
C PHE A 377 -10.52 -8.60 3.20
N ALA A 378 -9.51 -9.48 3.13
CA ALA A 378 -9.29 -10.37 2.01
C ALA A 378 -10.49 -11.31 1.78
N PHE A 379 -11.07 -11.85 2.86
CA PHE A 379 -12.26 -12.70 2.78
C PHE A 379 -13.49 -11.94 2.25
N VAL A 380 -13.76 -10.73 2.76
CA VAL A 380 -14.88 -9.91 2.28
C VAL A 380 -14.71 -9.57 0.80
N THR A 381 -13.50 -9.23 0.35
CA THR A 381 -13.25 -9.00 -1.08
C THR A 381 -13.38 -10.25 -1.93
N LEU A 382 -12.99 -11.41 -1.41
CA LEU A 382 -13.16 -12.67 -2.11
C LEU A 382 -14.65 -12.95 -2.34
N VAL A 383 -15.49 -12.74 -1.32
CA VAL A 383 -16.95 -12.85 -1.43
C VAL A 383 -17.49 -11.85 -2.47
N LEU A 384 -17.06 -10.58 -2.42
CA LEU A 384 -17.47 -9.56 -3.38
C LEU A 384 -17.03 -9.88 -4.82
N ALA A 385 -15.86 -10.49 -5.01
CA ALA A 385 -15.35 -10.89 -6.32
C ALA A 385 -16.28 -11.91 -7.01
N PHE A 386 -17.00 -12.75 -6.25
CA PHE A 386 -17.98 -13.68 -6.83
C PHE A 386 -19.19 -12.99 -7.46
N PHE A 387 -19.52 -11.75 -7.05
CA PHE A 387 -20.65 -10.99 -7.59
C PHE A 387 -20.33 -10.26 -8.92
N LEU A 388 -19.06 -10.27 -9.36
CA LEU A 388 -18.69 -9.74 -10.67
C LEU A 388 -19.43 -10.46 -11.81
N MET A 389 -19.89 -9.69 -12.81
CA MET A 389 -20.42 -10.21 -14.08
C MET A 389 -19.26 -10.67 -14.95
N SER A 390 -19.47 -11.70 -15.76
CA SER A 390 -18.48 -12.13 -16.75
C SER A 390 -18.29 -11.05 -17.82
N THR A 391 -17.03 -10.72 -18.11
CA THR A 391 -16.63 -9.71 -19.11
C THR A 391 -16.52 -10.29 -20.53
N LYS A 392 -16.87 -11.57 -20.73
CA LYS A 392 -16.74 -12.27 -22.03
C LYS A 392 -17.39 -11.51 -23.19
N ALA A 393 -18.57 -10.93 -22.96
CA ALA A 393 -19.30 -10.20 -23.98
C ALA A 393 -18.66 -8.84 -24.34
N GLN A 394 -17.91 -8.24 -23.42
CA GLN A 394 -17.32 -6.90 -23.58
C GLN A 394 -15.90 -6.93 -24.18
N MET A 395 -15.20 -8.07 -24.13
CA MET A 395 -13.85 -8.24 -24.68
C MET A 395 -13.85 -8.46 -26.20
N THR A 396 -14.16 -7.41 -26.96
CA THR A 396 -14.08 -7.37 -28.43
C THR A 396 -12.74 -6.79 -28.90
N ARG A 397 -12.34 -7.08 -30.15
CA ARG A 397 -11.10 -6.54 -30.76
C ARG A 397 -11.25 -5.10 -31.30
N GLN A 398 -12.38 -4.44 -31.05
CA GLN A 398 -12.63 -3.09 -31.56
C GLN A 398 -11.80 -2.06 -30.79
N VAL A 399 -11.01 -1.28 -31.50
CA VAL A 399 -10.24 -0.15 -30.95
C VAL A 399 -11.07 1.11 -31.14
N ALA A 400 -11.54 1.72 -30.04
CA ALA A 400 -12.47 2.85 -30.07
C ALA A 400 -11.89 4.16 -30.65
N ALA A 401 -10.56 4.31 -30.69
CA ALA A 401 -9.91 5.45 -31.32
C ALA A 401 -8.54 5.03 -31.88
N GLY A 402 -8.40 5.08 -33.21
CA GLY A 402 -7.11 4.89 -33.88
C GLY A 402 -6.23 6.13 -33.69
N ILE A 403 -4.94 5.91 -33.39
CA ILE A 403 -3.92 6.97 -33.43
C ILE A 403 -3.64 7.23 -34.92
N ARG A 404 -3.83 8.47 -35.40
CA ARG A 404 -3.36 8.85 -36.74
C ARG A 404 -1.82 8.90 -36.70
N HIS A 405 -1.19 8.13 -37.59
CA HIS A 405 0.25 8.07 -37.78
C HIS A 405 0.83 9.40 -38.23
#